data_AF-A0A5A8C6V6-F1
#
_entry.id   AF-A0A5A8C6V6-F1
#
_cell.length_a   1.000
_cell.length_b   1.000
_cell.length_c   1.000
_cell.angle_alpha   90.00
_cell.angle_beta   90.00
_cell.angle_gamma   90.00
#
_symmetry.space_group_name_H-M   'P 1'
#
loop_
_entity.id
_entity.type
_entity.pdbx_description
1 polymer ?
#
loop_
_entity_poly.entity_id
_entity_poly.type
_entity_poly.pdbx_seq_one_letter_code
_entity_poly.pdbx_strand_id
1 'polypeptide(L)'
;MAAVAAAATSGSSSAGDESKTGPLFDDMFDVLRVNPEGKKFEKVNRLVCKGTTLDVDMIVDIASEVYNLGKDERFSLRIASTLRLDGRKDDDAFDQSGRETLLDQYDYGMCGRVFQYDIKGSKVALMVSFGGLLMKLEGERQHLAAIELDARVYALFRKAKSAA
;
A
#
# COMPACT_ATOMS: atom_id res chain seq x y z
N MET A 1 -18.15 34.73 56.54
CA MET A 1 -18.05 35.16 55.13
C MET A 1 -16.60 35.56 54.87
N ALA A 2 -15.77 34.60 54.46
CA ALA A 2 -14.40 34.82 54.01
C ALA A 2 -13.95 33.58 53.23
N ALA A 3 -13.34 33.83 52.08
CA ALA A 3 -12.89 32.83 51.12
C ALA A 3 -11.70 32.01 51.63
N VAL A 4 -11.64 30.73 51.24
CA VAL A 4 -10.46 29.88 51.35
C VAL A 4 -10.16 29.33 49.96
N ALA A 5 -8.91 29.48 49.55
CA ALA A 5 -8.32 29.03 48.30
C ALA A 5 -7.48 27.76 48.47
N ALA A 6 -7.25 27.06 47.34
CA ALA A 6 -6.24 26.02 47.05
C ALA A 6 -6.46 24.63 47.70
N ALA A 7 -6.15 23.47 47.10
CA ALA A 7 -5.33 23.14 45.94
C ALA A 7 -5.72 21.78 45.30
N ALA A 8 -5.25 21.63 44.06
CA ALA A 8 -5.12 20.49 43.14
C ALA A 8 -5.28 19.02 43.60
N THR A 9 -5.90 18.23 42.73
CA THR A 9 -5.50 16.92 42.13
C THR A 9 -6.75 16.40 41.41
N SER A 10 -6.77 15.71 40.27
CA SER A 10 -5.82 15.13 39.32
C SER A 10 -6.71 14.67 38.15
N GLY A 11 -6.29 14.83 36.90
CA GLY A 11 -7.10 14.36 35.77
C GLY A 11 -6.42 14.61 34.44
N SER A 12 -5.26 14.00 34.26
CA SER A 12 -4.54 13.95 32.99
C SER A 12 -5.27 13.13 31.94
N SER A 13 -5.09 13.55 30.68
CA SER A 13 -4.99 12.76 29.44
C SER A 13 -5.99 13.23 28.39
N SER A 14 -5.60 13.43 27.14
CA SER A 14 -4.29 13.59 26.52
C SER A 14 -4.63 14.12 25.13
N ALA A 15 -3.84 15.09 24.65
CA ALA A 15 -3.91 15.59 23.29
C ALA A 15 -4.00 14.41 22.30
N GLY A 16 -5.03 14.41 21.46
CA GLY A 16 -5.10 13.51 20.32
C GLY A 16 -3.98 13.88 19.35
N ASP A 17 -2.96 13.04 19.29
CA ASP A 17 -2.00 13.04 18.19
C ASP A 17 -2.74 12.57 16.94
N GLU A 18 -3.16 13.51 16.10
CA GLU A 18 -3.64 13.25 14.74
C GLU A 18 -2.41 12.99 13.85
N SER A 19 -1.70 11.88 14.09
CA SER A 19 -0.74 11.37 13.14
C SER A 19 -1.52 10.81 11.96
N LYS A 20 -1.73 11.65 10.93
CA LYS A 20 -2.03 11.17 9.58
C LYS A 20 -0.90 10.21 9.19
N THR A 21 -1.11 8.91 9.39
CA THR A 21 -0.24 7.87 8.88
C THR A 21 -0.36 7.92 7.36
N GLY A 22 0.57 8.66 6.75
CA GLY A 22 0.70 8.75 5.31
C GLY A 22 0.96 7.37 4.69
N PRO A 23 0.76 7.24 3.37
CA PRO A 23 1.08 6.00 2.68
C PRO A 23 2.56 5.62 2.89
N LEU A 24 2.83 4.32 3.05
CA LEU A 24 4.20 3.81 3.10
C LEU A 24 4.92 4.02 1.77
N PHE A 25 4.15 4.00 0.68
CA PHE A 25 4.62 4.23 -0.68
C PHE A 25 3.46 4.69 -1.55
N ASP A 26 3.72 5.63 -2.46
CA ASP A 26 2.73 6.14 -3.43
C ASP A 26 3.47 6.54 -4.71
N ASP A 27 3.12 5.94 -5.84
CA ASP A 27 3.66 6.32 -7.16
C ASP A 27 2.67 5.94 -8.28
N MET A 28 2.86 6.57 -9.44
CA MET A 28 2.22 6.20 -10.70
C MET A 28 3.12 5.26 -11.50
N PHE A 29 2.53 4.21 -12.05
CA PHE A 29 3.22 3.19 -12.83
C PHE A 29 2.67 3.09 -14.25
N ASP A 30 3.57 2.90 -15.20
CA ASP A 30 3.27 2.55 -16.58
C ASP A 30 3.47 1.04 -16.79
N VAL A 31 2.49 0.37 -17.38
CA VAL A 31 2.56 -1.06 -17.71
C VAL A 31 3.40 -1.25 -18.98
N LEU A 32 4.62 -1.76 -18.81
CA LEU A 32 5.53 -2.01 -19.93
C LEU A 32 5.19 -3.32 -20.65
N ARG A 33 4.89 -4.37 -19.89
CA ARG A 33 4.61 -5.71 -20.44
C ARG A 33 3.57 -6.42 -19.61
N VAL A 34 2.72 -7.19 -20.29
CA VAL A 34 1.75 -8.11 -19.69
C VAL A 34 2.18 -9.53 -20.06
N ASN A 35 2.34 -10.40 -19.06
CA ASN A 35 2.73 -11.81 -19.22
C ASN A 35 3.98 -12.00 -20.09
N PRO A 36 5.18 -11.53 -19.66
CA PRO A 36 6.40 -11.62 -20.46
C PRO A 36 6.82 -13.06 -20.82
N GLU A 37 6.42 -14.04 -20.01
CA GLU A 37 6.68 -15.47 -20.22
C GLU A 37 5.49 -16.20 -20.89
N GLY A 38 4.54 -15.46 -21.44
CA GLY A 38 3.26 -16.00 -21.91
C GLY A 38 2.24 -16.18 -20.80
N LYS A 39 0.97 -16.36 -21.20
CA LYS A 39 -0.15 -16.50 -20.26
C LYS A 39 -0.17 -17.92 -19.68
N LYS A 40 0.38 -18.08 -18.47
CA LYS A 40 0.38 -19.36 -17.73
C LYS A 40 -0.93 -19.62 -16.97
N PHE A 41 -1.61 -18.55 -16.56
CA PHE A 41 -2.83 -18.60 -15.77
C PHE A 41 -3.95 -17.86 -16.49
N GLU A 42 -5.16 -18.42 -16.47
CA GLU A 42 -6.31 -17.81 -17.16
C GLU A 42 -6.77 -16.50 -16.50
N LYS A 43 -6.76 -16.50 -15.15
CA LYS A 43 -7.33 -15.46 -14.27
C LYS A 43 -6.28 -14.58 -13.59
N VAL A 44 -5.00 -14.77 -13.89
CA VAL A 44 -3.90 -14.00 -13.29
C VAL A 44 -2.98 -13.51 -14.39
N ASN A 45 -2.67 -12.22 -14.36
CA ASN A 45 -1.66 -11.62 -15.23
C ASN A 45 -0.46 -11.18 -14.40
N ARG A 46 0.75 -11.46 -14.91
CA ARG A 46 2.00 -10.88 -14.42
C ARG A 46 2.32 -9.62 -15.18
N LEU A 47 2.29 -8.49 -14.50
CA LEU A 47 2.65 -7.19 -15.06
C LEU A 47 4.10 -6.86 -14.77
N VAL A 48 4.77 -6.25 -15.74
CA VAL A 48 6.05 -5.57 -15.57
C VAL A 48 5.78 -4.09 -15.77
N CYS A 49 6.03 -3.30 -14.73
CA CYS A 49 5.70 -1.89 -14.69
C CYS A 49 6.91 -1.05 -14.28
N LYS A 50 6.89 0.23 -14.68
CA LYS A 50 7.91 1.21 -14.31
C LYS A 50 7.25 2.41 -13.64
N GLY A 51 7.77 2.77 -12.46
CA GLY A 51 7.38 3.95 -11.70
C GLY A 51 7.83 5.21 -12.44
N THR A 52 6.93 6.18 -12.54
CA THR A 52 7.13 7.41 -13.32
C THR A 52 7.79 8.51 -12.49
N THR A 53 7.54 8.55 -11.18
CA THR A 53 8.06 9.61 -10.31
C THR A 53 9.33 9.17 -9.60
N LEU A 54 9.34 7.94 -9.06
CA LEU A 54 10.39 7.46 -8.17
C LEU A 54 11.37 6.48 -8.84
N ASP A 55 11.23 6.28 -10.16
CA ASP A 55 12.04 5.36 -10.97
C ASP A 55 12.06 3.90 -10.42
N VAL A 56 11.00 3.49 -9.70
CA VAL A 56 10.88 2.16 -9.10
C VAL A 56 10.43 1.15 -10.15
N ASP A 57 11.16 0.04 -10.29
CA ASP A 57 10.76 -1.10 -11.11
C ASP A 57 9.78 -1.99 -10.32
N MET A 58 8.69 -2.42 -10.96
CA MET A 58 7.71 -3.30 -10.34
C MET A 58 7.40 -4.52 -11.20
N ILE A 59 7.28 -5.68 -10.57
CA ILE A 59 6.65 -6.87 -11.14
C ILE A 59 5.53 -7.28 -10.20
N VAL A 60 4.30 -7.44 -10.69
CA VAL A 60 3.15 -7.77 -9.85
C VAL A 60 2.21 -8.76 -10.54
N ASP A 61 1.72 -9.74 -9.78
CA ASP A 61 0.66 -10.64 -10.18
C ASP A 61 -0.70 -10.04 -9.76
N ILE A 62 -1.62 -9.87 -10.70
CA ILE A 62 -2.97 -9.34 -10.45
C ILE A 62 -4.05 -10.30 -10.93
N ALA A 63 -5.18 -10.32 -10.23
CA ALA A 63 -6.37 -11.07 -10.64
C ALA A 63 -7.04 -10.39 -11.85
N SER A 64 -6.71 -10.85 -13.06
CA SER A 64 -7.14 -10.23 -14.32
C SER A 64 -8.64 -10.37 -14.62
N GLU A 65 -9.32 -11.29 -13.93
CA GLU A 65 -10.78 -11.44 -13.96
C GLU A 65 -11.52 -10.24 -13.35
N VAL A 66 -10.92 -9.62 -12.32
CA VAL A 66 -11.54 -8.52 -11.57
C VAL A 66 -10.92 -7.18 -11.95
N TYR A 67 -9.60 -7.15 -12.10
CA TYR A 67 -8.85 -5.95 -12.41
C TYR A 67 -7.92 -6.20 -13.59
N ASN A 68 -8.33 -5.73 -14.77
CA ASN A 68 -7.56 -5.90 -16.00
C ASN A 68 -6.76 -4.64 -16.32
N LEU A 69 -5.46 -4.79 -16.58
CA LEU A 69 -4.59 -3.72 -17.06
C LEU A 69 -3.92 -4.14 -18.36
N GLY A 70 -4.02 -3.27 -19.36
CA GLY A 70 -3.40 -3.42 -20.68
C GLY A 70 -1.94 -2.97 -20.72
N LYS A 71 -1.25 -3.34 -21.80
CA LYS A 71 0.05 -2.75 -22.14
C LYS A 71 -0.14 -1.24 -22.38
N ASP A 72 0.84 -0.44 -21.96
CA ASP A 72 0.86 1.03 -22.11
C ASP A 72 -0.23 1.76 -21.28
N GLU A 73 -0.95 1.06 -20.41
CA GLU A 73 -1.85 1.69 -19.43
C GLU A 73 -1.09 2.22 -18.22
N ARG A 74 -1.66 3.26 -17.61
CA ARG A 74 -1.14 3.90 -16.39
C ARG A 74 -2.08 3.69 -15.22
N PHE A 75 -1.52 3.48 -14.03
CA PHE A 75 -2.28 3.37 -12.79
C PHE A 75 -1.48 3.95 -11.62
N SER A 76 -2.18 4.35 -10.55
CA SER A 76 -1.55 4.70 -9.29
C SER A 76 -1.55 3.50 -8.36
N LEU A 77 -0.41 3.26 -7.71
CA LEU A 77 -0.25 2.28 -6.64
C LEU A 77 0.02 3.01 -5.32
N ARG A 78 -0.74 2.67 -4.30
CA ARG A 78 -0.47 3.05 -2.91
C ARG A 78 -0.23 1.81 -2.07
N ILE A 79 0.81 1.84 -1.24
CA ILE A 79 1.03 0.86 -0.18
C ILE A 79 0.71 1.49 1.16
N ALA A 80 -0.15 0.85 1.93
CA ALA A 80 -0.55 1.29 3.26
C ALA A 80 -0.37 0.18 4.31
N SER A 81 -0.13 0.56 5.55
CA SER A 81 -0.10 -0.36 6.70
C SER A 81 -1.49 -0.66 7.27
N THR A 82 -2.47 0.20 7.00
CA THR A 82 -3.84 0.08 7.48
C THR A 82 -4.83 0.60 6.44
N LEU A 83 -6.05 0.04 6.43
CA LEU A 83 -7.18 0.55 5.64
C LEU A 83 -8.03 1.55 6.42
N ARG A 84 -7.82 1.69 7.73
CA ARG A 84 -8.59 2.60 8.57
C ARG A 84 -8.23 4.04 8.24
N LEU A 85 -9.24 4.86 8.02
CA LEU A 85 -9.08 6.30 7.76
C LEU A 85 -8.53 7.06 8.97
N ASP A 86 -8.72 6.52 10.18
CA ASP A 86 -8.19 7.08 11.44
C ASP A 86 -6.72 6.72 11.69
N GLY A 87 -6.08 5.98 10.78
CA GLY A 87 -4.66 5.67 10.85
C GLY A 87 -4.27 4.67 11.93
N ARG A 88 -5.23 4.13 12.68
CA ARG A 88 -4.97 3.09 13.69
C ARG A 88 -4.54 1.79 13.03
N LYS A 89 -3.72 1.03 13.74
CA LYS A 89 -3.40 -0.35 13.33
C LYS A 89 -4.69 -1.13 13.16
N ASP A 90 -4.69 -1.93 12.12
CA ASP A 90 -5.79 -2.83 11.82
C ASP A 90 -5.75 -4.03 12.79
N ASP A 91 -6.91 -4.52 13.22
CA ASP A 91 -7.02 -5.51 14.30
C ASP A 91 -6.81 -6.96 13.80
N ASP A 92 -6.17 -7.12 12.64
CA ASP A 92 -5.97 -8.38 11.89
C ASP A 92 -7.25 -9.22 11.66
N ALA A 93 -8.41 -8.64 11.96
CA ALA A 93 -9.73 -9.21 11.74
C ALA A 93 -10.42 -8.49 10.58
N PHE A 94 -11.09 -9.26 9.73
CA PHE A 94 -11.88 -8.70 8.65
C PHE A 94 -13.14 -8.04 9.23
N ASP A 95 -13.17 -6.71 9.21
CA ASP A 95 -14.32 -5.93 9.65
C ASP A 95 -15.39 -5.87 8.56
N GLN A 96 -16.53 -6.50 8.82
CA GLN A 96 -17.71 -6.50 7.95
C GLN A 96 -18.74 -5.42 8.33
N SER A 97 -18.38 -4.47 9.19
CA SER A 97 -19.25 -3.39 9.62
C SER A 97 -19.75 -2.50 8.47
N GLY A 98 -19.10 -2.55 7.30
CA GLY A 98 -19.40 -1.69 6.16
C GLY A 98 -18.96 -0.24 6.37
N ARG A 99 -18.05 0.00 7.33
CA ARG A 99 -17.43 1.32 7.53
C ARG A 99 -16.63 1.70 6.29
N GLU A 100 -16.66 2.99 5.96
CA GLU A 100 -15.81 3.54 4.90
C GLU A 100 -14.33 3.33 5.22
N THR A 101 -13.59 2.84 4.22
CA THR A 101 -12.17 2.53 4.31
C THR A 101 -11.38 3.21 3.22
N LEU A 102 -10.05 3.18 3.34
CA LEU A 102 -9.17 3.67 2.28
C LEU A 102 -9.38 2.92 0.96
N LEU A 103 -9.83 1.66 1.00
CA LEU A 103 -10.07 0.85 -0.19
C LEU A 103 -11.19 1.41 -1.08
N ASP A 104 -12.19 2.10 -0.50
CA ASP A 104 -13.33 2.65 -1.24
C ASP A 104 -12.92 3.75 -2.24
N GLN A 105 -11.69 4.27 -2.12
CA GLN A 105 -11.13 5.29 -3.02
C GLN A 105 -10.32 4.69 -4.18
N TYR A 106 -10.18 3.36 -4.21
CA TYR A 106 -9.36 2.60 -5.16
C TYR A 106 -10.20 1.53 -5.87
N ASP A 107 -9.74 1.12 -7.05
CA ASP A 107 -10.49 0.16 -7.89
C ASP A 107 -10.18 -1.29 -7.53
N TYR A 108 -9.01 -1.54 -6.93
CA TYR A 108 -8.54 -2.87 -6.59
C TYR A 108 -7.61 -2.84 -5.38
N GLY A 109 -7.73 -3.81 -4.49
CA GLY A 109 -6.95 -3.91 -3.27
C GLY A 109 -6.46 -5.33 -3.01
N MET A 110 -5.23 -5.45 -2.54
CA MET A 110 -4.65 -6.70 -2.09
C MET A 110 -4.08 -6.55 -0.68
N CYS A 111 -4.24 -7.58 0.15
CA CYS A 111 -3.66 -7.65 1.49
C CYS A 111 -2.60 -8.76 1.52
N GLY A 112 -1.42 -8.45 2.03
CA GLY A 112 -0.28 -9.35 1.98
C GLY A 112 0.77 -9.07 3.03
N ARG A 113 1.87 -9.80 2.95
CA ARG A 113 3.01 -9.68 3.86
C ARG A 113 4.31 -9.58 3.09
N VAL A 114 5.18 -8.69 3.54
CA VAL A 114 6.55 -8.57 3.05
C VAL A 114 7.34 -9.76 3.58
N PHE A 115 7.86 -10.61 2.69
CA PHE A 115 8.56 -11.83 3.10
C PHE A 115 10.06 -11.80 2.77
N GLN A 116 10.49 -10.88 1.91
CA GLN A 116 11.90 -10.73 1.54
C GLN A 116 12.25 -9.26 1.33
N TYR A 117 13.41 -8.87 1.86
CA TYR A 117 13.98 -7.53 1.76
C TYR A 117 15.47 -7.67 1.46
N ASP A 118 15.87 -7.38 0.23
CA ASP A 118 17.27 -7.48 -0.22
C ASP A 118 17.87 -6.09 -0.42
N ILE A 119 19.05 -5.87 0.15
CA ILE A 119 19.83 -4.64 -0.05
C ILE A 119 20.95 -4.90 -1.06
N LYS A 120 20.96 -4.16 -2.18
CA LYS A 120 21.97 -4.23 -3.23
C LYS A 120 22.60 -2.86 -3.45
N GLY A 121 23.56 -2.51 -2.59
CA GLY A 121 24.23 -1.21 -2.61
C GLY A 121 23.27 -0.07 -2.26
N SER A 122 23.04 0.85 -3.20
CA SER A 122 22.10 1.97 -3.07
C SER A 122 20.64 1.59 -3.34
N LYS A 123 20.40 0.46 -4.02
CA LYS A 123 19.06 -0.05 -4.33
C LYS A 123 18.61 -1.11 -3.34
N VAL A 124 17.30 -1.23 -3.19
CA VAL A 124 16.65 -2.29 -2.41
C VAL A 124 15.61 -3.00 -3.27
N ALA A 125 15.45 -4.30 -3.05
CA ALA A 125 14.42 -5.12 -3.66
C ALA A 125 13.52 -5.71 -2.57
N LEU A 126 12.25 -5.35 -2.61
CA LEU A 126 11.22 -5.80 -1.69
C LEU A 126 10.34 -6.84 -2.39
N MET A 127 10.04 -7.95 -1.72
CA MET A 127 9.05 -8.91 -2.19
C MET A 127 7.89 -9.06 -1.21
N VAL A 128 6.68 -9.04 -1.76
CA VAL A 128 5.42 -9.14 -1.03
C VAL A 128 4.61 -10.29 -1.59
N SER A 129 3.97 -11.05 -0.70
CA SER A 129 3.04 -12.10 -1.06
C SER A 129 1.63 -11.72 -0.61
N PHE A 130 0.69 -11.73 -1.55
CA PHE A 130 -0.73 -11.48 -1.36
C PHE A 130 -1.51 -12.79 -1.52
N GLY A 131 -1.27 -13.74 -0.61
CA GLY A 131 -1.95 -15.05 -0.64
C GLY A 131 -1.59 -15.91 -1.86
N GLY A 132 -0.39 -15.74 -2.43
CA GLY A 132 0.09 -16.47 -3.61
C GLY A 132 0.29 -15.59 -4.85
N LEU A 133 -0.33 -14.41 -4.89
CA LEU A 133 0.02 -13.37 -5.87
C LEU A 133 1.28 -12.64 -5.41
N LEU A 134 2.31 -12.61 -6.23
CA LEU A 134 3.60 -12.04 -5.86
C LEU A 134 3.76 -10.62 -6.40
N MET A 135 4.43 -9.78 -5.61
CA MET A 135 4.90 -8.47 -6.04
C MET A 135 6.37 -8.30 -5.68
N LYS A 136 7.13 -7.74 -6.61
CA LYS A 136 8.51 -7.29 -6.41
C LYS A 136 8.59 -5.81 -6.73
N LEU A 137 9.12 -5.02 -5.80
CA LEU A 137 9.48 -3.62 -5.99
C LEU A 137 10.99 -3.47 -5.90
N GLU A 138 11.61 -2.78 -6.85
CA GLU A 138 13.04 -2.53 -6.87
C GLU A 138 13.32 -1.06 -7.15
N GLY A 139 14.04 -0.39 -6.25
CA GLY A 139 14.25 1.05 -6.35
C GLY A 139 15.28 1.56 -5.34
N GLU A 140 15.40 2.88 -5.24
CA GLU A 140 16.29 3.49 -4.25
C GLU A 140 15.79 3.24 -2.82
N ARG A 141 16.74 3.04 -1.89
CA ARG A 141 16.42 2.76 -0.48
C ARG A 141 15.49 3.79 0.13
N GLN A 142 15.65 5.08 -0.21
CA GLN A 142 14.88 6.17 0.38
C GLN A 142 13.37 6.04 0.12
N HIS A 143 12.98 5.52 -1.05
CA HIS A 143 11.57 5.40 -1.43
C HIS A 143 10.89 4.18 -0.81
N LEU A 144 11.65 3.14 -0.46
CA LEU A 144 11.12 1.86 0.05
C LEU A 144 11.48 1.63 1.53
N ALA A 145 12.12 2.58 2.19
CA ALA A 145 12.57 2.46 3.59
C ALA A 145 11.43 2.33 4.60
N ALA A 146 10.25 2.85 4.29
CA ALA A 146 9.08 2.77 5.17
C ALA A 146 8.43 1.38 5.20
N ILE A 147 8.80 0.49 4.28
CA ILE A 147 8.24 -0.85 4.20
C ILE A 147 9.21 -1.84 4.87
N GLU A 148 8.77 -2.37 6.01
CA GLU A 148 9.58 -3.29 6.82
C GLU A 148 9.38 -4.76 6.42
N LEU A 149 10.40 -5.59 6.67
CA LEU A 149 10.29 -7.04 6.55
C LEU A 149 9.23 -7.55 7.54
N ASP A 150 8.51 -8.60 7.17
CA ASP A 150 7.45 -9.21 7.97
C ASP A 150 6.24 -8.30 8.25
N ALA A 151 6.21 -7.08 7.71
CA ALA A 151 5.08 -6.18 7.84
C ALA A 151 3.90 -6.65 6.98
N ARG A 152 2.70 -6.51 7.55
CA ARG A 152 1.44 -6.63 6.80
C ARG A 152 1.20 -5.34 6.04
N VAL A 153 0.88 -5.47 4.76
CA VAL A 153 0.70 -4.34 3.85
C VAL A 153 -0.52 -4.51 2.96
N TYR A 154 -1.10 -3.38 2.61
CA TYR A 154 -2.19 -3.24 1.66
C TYR A 154 -1.67 -2.58 0.39
N ALA A 155 -1.82 -3.25 -0.76
CA ALA A 155 -1.54 -2.67 -2.06
C ALA A 155 -2.86 -2.24 -2.70
N LEU A 156 -3.00 -0.94 -2.95
CA LEU A 156 -4.21 -0.30 -3.46
C LEU A 156 -3.93 0.27 -4.84
N PHE A 157 -4.73 -0.12 -5.82
CA PHE A 157 -4.56 0.19 -7.22
C PHE A 157 -5.75 1.02 -7.69
N ARG A 158 -5.45 2.07 -8.46
CA ARG A 158 -6.47 2.88 -9.12
C ARG A 158 -6.03 3.19 -10.52
N LYS A 159 -6.91 2.93 -11.49
CA LYS A 159 -6.62 3.20 -12.90
C LYS A 159 -6.50 4.71 -13.11
N ALA A 160 -5.50 5.12 -13.89
CA ALA A 160 -5.49 6.48 -14.38
C ALA A 160 -6.65 6.62 -15.37
N LYS A 161 -7.56 7.56 -15.13
CA LYS A 161 -8.55 7.92 -16.14
C LYS A 161 -7.81 8.55 -17.31
N SER A 162 -7.89 7.92 -18.48
CA SER A 162 -7.51 8.60 -19.72
C SER A 162 -8.40 9.83 -19.86
N ALA A 163 -7.79 11.01 -19.94
CA ALA A 163 -8.51 12.22 -20.32
C ALA A 163 -8.95 12.01 -21.77
N ALA A 164 -10.22 11.70 -21.97
CA ALA A 164 -10.86 11.65 -23.27
C ALA A 164 -10.97 13.07 -23.87
#